data_AF-A0A1W1BYH1-F1
#
_entry.id   AF-A0A1W1BYH1-F1
#
_cell.length_a   1.000
_cell.length_b   1.000
_cell.length_c   1.000
_cell.angle_alpha   90.00
_cell.angle_beta   90.00
_cell.angle_gamma   90.00
#
_symmetry.space_group_name_H-M   'P 1'
#
loop_
_entity.id
_entity.type
_entity.pdbx_description
1 polymer ?
#
loop_
_entity_poly.entity_id
_entity_poly.type
_entity_poly.pdbx_seq_one_letter_code
_entity_poly.pdbx_strand_id
1 'polypeptide(L)' 'MRCNQLFDGGIEYPLLDKLLLKPENLTVDSIKYWLVPNKKNRYYIIKNFSYKG' A
#
# COMPACT_ATOMS: atom_id res chain seq x y z
N MET A 1 -10.65 4.49 17.69
CA MET A 1 -10.10 4.47 16.31
C MET A 1 -8.65 4.03 16.41
N ARG A 2 -8.20 3.06 15.61
CA ARG A 2 -6.79 2.64 15.63
C ARG A 2 -6.02 3.55 14.67
N CYS A 3 -5.21 4.46 15.21
CA CYS A 3 -4.37 5.33 14.40
C CYS A 3 -3.29 4.49 13.72
N ASN A 4 -3.20 4.57 12.39
CA ASN A 4 -2.14 3.94 11.62
C ASN A 4 -0.97 4.91 11.49
N GLN A 5 0.12 4.67 12.22
CA GLN A 5 1.31 5.54 12.21
C GLN A 5 2.07 5.55 10.86
N LEU A 6 1.71 4.67 9.92
CA LEU A 6 2.34 4.61 8.60
C LEU A 6 1.86 5.72 7.65
N PHE A 7 0.77 6.40 7.99
CA PHE A 7 0.19 7.48 7.20
C PHE A 7 -0.03 8.71 8.08
N ASP A 8 0.34 9.87 7.55
CA ASP A 8 0.16 11.14 8.26
C ASP A 8 -1.34 11.39 8.52
N GLY A 9 -1.68 11.87 9.71
CA GLY A 9 -3.07 12.07 10.14
C GLY A 9 -3.82 10.84 10.66
N GLY A 10 -3.16 9.69 10.85
CA GLY A 10 -3.77 8.51 11.50
C GLY A 10 -4.84 7.80 10.66
N ILE A 11 -4.80 8.00 9.34
CA ILE A 11 -5.76 7.48 8.37
C ILE A 11 -5.64 5.95 8.29
N GLU A 12 -6.78 5.25 8.29
CA GLU A 12 -6.83 3.81 8.03
C GLU A 12 -6.23 3.49 6.64
N TYR A 13 -5.61 2.31 6.47
CA TYR A 13 -4.98 1.93 5.19
C TYR A 13 -5.95 2.15 4.01
N PRO A 14 -5.58 2.93 3.00
CA PRO A 14 -6.48 3.20 1.88
C PRO A 14 -6.82 1.90 1.15
N LEU A 15 -8.10 1.77 0.79
CA LEU A 15 -8.65 0.63 0.04
C LEU A 15 -8.68 0.95 -1.45
N LEU A 16 -8.23 -0.01 -2.25
CA LEU A 16 -8.24 0.06 -3.71
C LEU A 16 -9.10 -1.07 -4.27
N ASP A 17 -10.02 -0.76 -5.18
CA ASP A 17 -10.89 -1.77 -5.82
C ASP A 17 -10.19 -2.50 -6.98
N LYS A 18 -9.40 -1.81 -7.81
CA LYS A 18 -8.63 -2.43 -8.92
C LYS A 18 -7.36 -1.63 -9.26
N LEU A 19 -6.30 -2.36 -9.62
CA LEU A 19 -5.13 -1.79 -10.31
C LEU A 19 -5.43 -1.81 -11.82
N LEU A 20 -5.58 -0.64 -12.43
CA LEU A 20 -5.86 -0.50 -13.85
C LEU A 20 -4.60 -0.28 -14.71
N LEU A 21 -3.43 -0.14 -14.07
CA LEU A 21 -2.18 0.16 -14.75
C LEU A 21 -1.43 -1.13 -15.08
N LYS A 22 -1.18 -1.35 -16.37
CA LYS A 22 -0.17 -2.29 -16.86
C LYS A 22 1.12 -1.49 -17.05
N PRO A 23 2.07 -1.52 -16.10
CA PRO A 23 3.31 -0.78 -16.27
C PRO A 23 4.09 -1.36 -17.48
N GLU A 24 4.47 -0.50 -18.42
CA GLU A 24 5.23 -0.85 -19.62
C GLU A 24 6.71 -1.15 -19.32
N ASN A 25 7.23 -0.67 -18.18
CA ASN A 25 8.62 -0.83 -17.75
C ASN A 25 8.67 -1.51 -16.38
N LEU A 26 9.20 -2.75 -16.34
CA LEU A 26 9.26 -3.63 -15.17
C LEU A 26 10.60 -3.59 -14.43
N THR A 27 11.41 -2.54 -14.60
CA THR A 27 12.59 -2.35 -13.75
C THR A 27 12.13 -1.86 -12.38
N VAL A 28 12.01 -2.78 -11.43
CA VAL A 28 11.62 -2.48 -10.05
C VAL A 28 12.88 -2.18 -9.25
N ASP A 29 13.29 -0.91 -9.22
CA ASP A 29 14.48 -0.49 -8.46
C ASP A 29 14.20 -0.41 -6.95
N SER A 30 12.96 -0.14 -6.57
CA SER A 30 12.55 -0.11 -5.16
C SER A 30 11.04 -0.30 -4.98
N ILE A 31 10.66 -1.04 -3.94
CA ILE A 31 9.27 -1.22 -3.55
C ILE A 31 8.84 0.00 -2.73
N LYS A 32 7.92 0.82 -3.26
CA LYS A 32 7.36 1.98 -2.54
C LYS A 32 6.12 1.61 -1.71
N TYR A 33 5.32 0.67 -2.21
CA TYR A 33 4.07 0.27 -1.59
C TYR A 33 3.84 -1.23 -1.75
N TRP A 34 3.22 -1.81 -0.73
CA TRP A 34 2.75 -3.19 -0.73
C TRP A 34 1.24 -3.21 -0.93
N LEU A 35 0.78 -4.14 -1.77
CA LEU A 35 -0.64 -4.42 -1.99
C LEU A 35 -1.02 -5.65 -1.17
N VAL A 36 -1.91 -5.46 -0.18
CA VAL A 36 -2.37 -6.54 0.69
C VAL A 36 -3.83 -6.85 0.37
N PRO A 37 -4.18 -8.07 -0.05
CA PRO A 37 -5.55 -8.42 -0.38
C PRO A 37 -6.46 -8.36 0.85
N ASN A 38 -7.68 -7.88 0.65
CA ASN A 38 -8.76 -7.83 1.62
C ASN A 38 -9.99 -8.59 1.10
N LYS A 39 -10.93 -8.90 1.99
CA LYS A 39 -12.22 -9.49 1.65
C LYS A 39 -12.94 -8.59 0.63
N LYS A 40 -13.57 -9.21 -0.39
CA LYS A 40 -14.29 -8.56 -1.50
C LYS A 40 -13.42 -7.99 -2.63
N ASN A 41 -12.28 -8.61 -2.94
CA ASN A 41 -11.43 -8.22 -4.09
C ASN A 41 -10.94 -6.76 -4.00
N ARG A 42 -10.74 -6.28 -2.78
CA ARG A 42 -10.16 -4.97 -2.47
C ARG A 42 -8.75 -5.16 -1.95
N TYR A 43 -7.92 -4.15 -2.09
CA TYR A 43 -6.53 -4.19 -1.66
C TYR A 43 -6.23 -3.03 -0.72
N TYR A 44 -5.58 -3.31 0.39
CA TYR A 44 -4.95 -2.27 1.19
C TYR A 44 -3.61 -1.88 0.57
N ILE A 45 -3.31 -0.59 0.61
CA ILE A 45 -1.99 -0.08 0.24
C ILE A 45 -1.23 0.22 1.52
N ILE A 46 -0.07 -0.41 1.67
CA ILE A 46 0.84 -0.19 2.80
C ILE A 46 2.10 0.47 2.28
N LYS A 47 2.47 1.63 2.82
CA LYS A 47 3.73 2.30 2.47
C LYS A 47 4.90 1.43 2.92
N ASN A 48 5.85 1.20 2.03
CA ASN A 48 7.07 0.50 2.40
C ASN A 48 7.83 1.33 3.44
N PHE A 49 8.21 0.70 4.54
CA PHE A 49 8.96 1.33 5.62
C PHE A 49 10.21 0.50 5.89
N SER A 50 11.34 1.18 6.04
CA SER A 50 12.57 0.56 6.52
C SER A 50 12.57 0.68 8.03
N TYR A 51 12.40 -0.44 8.74
CA TYR A 51 12.62 -0.45 10.18
C TYR A 51 14.13 -0.27 10.44
N LYS A 52 14.51 0.90 10.94
CA LYS A 52 15.87 1.16 11.45
C LYS A 52 15.82 0.91 12.95
N GLY A 53 16.01 -0.34 13.34
CA GLY A 53 16.16 -0.74 14.74
C GLY A 53 17.44 -0.21 15.37
#